data_AF-A0A3M1ZNM9-F1
#
_entry.id   AF-A0A3M1ZNM9-F1
#
_cell.length_a   1.000
_cell.length_b   1.000
_cell.length_c   1.000
_cell.angle_alpha   90.00
_cell.angle_beta   90.00
_cell.angle_gamma   90.00
#
_symmetry.space_group_name_H-M   'P 1'
#
loop_
_entity.id
_entity.type
_entity.pdbx_description
1 polymer ?
#
loop_
_entity_poly.entity_id
_entity_poly.type
_entity_poly.pdbx_seq_one_letter_code
_entity_poly.pdbx_strand_id
1 'polypeptide(L)'
;TDASVREPFHALSFDDAARAERGTRLYRGDLLAGWDAPWIDLPRENARRRYHQVLETLARFHAYYGMYERALEAALRLLDEDPLREDVHRHVMRIHLEAGHRTLALRQFERCREALRSELGAEPEEETRRLAADARSSPPSPGPTEREDGRLEDAVERLERCIDRLERLLSRR
;
A
#
# COMPACT_ATOMS: atom_id res chain seq x y z
N THR A 1 14.22 -4.73 -18.40
CA THR A 1 14.74 -5.72 -17.43
C THR A 1 14.64 -5.11 -16.06
N ASP A 2 13.43 -5.13 -15.51
CA ASP A 2 13.13 -4.58 -14.19
C ASP A 2 12.78 -5.77 -13.29
N ALA A 3 13.80 -6.26 -12.58
CA ALA A 3 13.73 -7.43 -11.71
C ALA A 3 13.87 -7.02 -10.23
N SER A 4 13.63 -5.75 -9.87
CA SER A 4 13.81 -5.27 -8.50
C SER A 4 12.53 -5.12 -7.68
N VAL A 5 11.35 -5.52 -8.19
CA VAL A 5 10.05 -5.22 -7.52
C VAL A 5 9.43 -6.42 -6.79
N ARG A 6 10.09 -7.58 -6.71
CA ARG A 6 9.56 -8.77 -6.00
C ARG A 6 10.55 -9.40 -5.02
N GLU A 7 11.20 -8.59 -4.18
CA GLU A 7 11.63 -9.10 -2.87
C GLU A 7 10.34 -9.39 -2.08
N PRO A 8 10.08 -10.63 -1.65
CA PRO A 8 8.83 -10.93 -1.00
C PRO A 8 8.76 -10.29 0.39
N PHE A 9 7.61 -9.71 0.74
CA PHE A 9 7.31 -9.13 2.06
C PHE A 9 7.34 -10.11 3.24
N HIS A 10 7.90 -11.32 3.06
CA HIS A 10 7.99 -12.38 4.06
C HIS A 10 8.83 -12.01 5.30
N ALA A 11 9.46 -10.83 5.33
CA ALA A 11 10.25 -10.37 6.47
C ALA A 11 9.43 -9.74 7.60
N LEU A 12 8.21 -9.24 7.33
CA LEU A 12 7.36 -8.65 8.38
C LEU A 12 6.33 -9.69 8.84
N SER A 13 6.38 -10.11 10.10
CA SER A 13 5.29 -10.92 10.67
C SER A 13 4.06 -10.06 10.98
N PHE A 14 2.89 -10.67 11.20
CA PHE A 14 1.71 -9.95 11.70
C PHE A 14 1.96 -9.27 13.04
N ASP A 15 2.80 -9.87 13.89
CA ASP A 15 3.20 -9.27 15.18
C ASP A 15 4.07 -8.03 14.99
N ASP A 16 4.99 -8.07 14.02
CA ASP A 16 5.82 -6.91 13.66
C ASP A 16 4.97 -5.79 13.05
N ALA A 17 4.02 -6.13 12.18
CA ALA A 17 3.04 -5.17 11.64
C ALA A 17 2.24 -4.50 12.78
N ALA A 18 1.71 -5.29 13.72
CA ALA A 18 0.97 -4.75 14.85
C ALA A 18 1.84 -3.87 15.77
N ARG A 19 3.12 -4.20 15.96
CA ARG A 19 4.08 -3.35 16.69
C ARG A 19 4.34 -2.05 15.94
N ALA A 20 4.53 -2.12 14.63
CA ALA A 20 4.76 -0.97 13.77
C ALA A 20 3.54 -0.03 13.78
N GLU A 21 2.33 -0.55 13.68
CA GLU A 21 1.08 0.22 13.81
C GLU A 21 0.96 0.93 15.16
N ARG A 22 1.32 0.26 16.27
CA ARG A 22 1.38 0.93 17.57
C ARG A 22 2.42 2.04 17.57
N GLY A 23 3.58 1.80 16.96
CA GLY A 23 4.63 2.80 16.79
C GLY A 23 4.16 4.04 16.02
N THR A 24 3.40 3.88 14.93
CA THR A 24 2.89 5.02 14.15
C THR A 24 1.87 5.87 14.91
N ARG A 25 1.25 5.36 15.98
CA ARG A 25 0.36 6.13 16.87
C ARG A 25 1.12 6.98 17.89
N LEU A 26 2.41 6.69 18.11
CA LEU A 26 3.27 7.48 18.98
C LEU A 26 3.78 8.75 18.30
N TYR A 27 3.88 8.73 16.97
CA TYR A 27 4.18 9.91 16.17
C TYR A 27 2.94 10.80 16.06
N ARG A 28 3.02 12.04 16.56
CA ARG A 28 1.90 13.00 16.62
C ARG A 28 2.22 14.32 15.91
N GLY A 29 3.11 14.27 14.92
CA GLY A 29 3.68 15.44 14.26
C GLY A 29 5.13 15.68 14.68
N ASP A 30 5.64 16.87 14.34
CA ASP A 30 7.06 17.18 14.46
C ASP A 30 7.61 17.04 15.89
N LEU A 31 8.78 16.41 15.99
CA LEU A 31 9.53 16.30 17.23
C LEU A 31 9.78 17.70 17.80
N LEU A 32 9.46 17.90 19.10
CA LEU A 32 9.61 19.19 19.79
C LEU A 32 8.91 20.35 19.05
N ALA A 33 7.71 20.13 18.52
CA ALA A 33 6.92 21.19 17.87
C ALA A 33 6.88 22.47 18.73
N GLY A 34 7.11 23.63 18.09
CA GLY A 34 7.17 24.95 18.74
C GLY A 34 8.56 25.38 19.23
N TRP A 35 9.57 24.51 19.14
CA TRP A 35 10.97 24.88 19.44
C TRP A 35 11.71 25.22 18.15
N ASP A 36 12.46 26.31 18.15
CA ASP A 36 13.30 26.72 17.02
C ASP A 36 14.77 26.70 17.44
N ALA A 37 15.49 25.67 16.99
CA ALA A 37 16.92 25.56 17.20
C ALA A 37 17.55 24.69 16.10
N PRO A 38 18.70 25.10 15.51
CA PRO A 38 19.29 24.41 14.35
C PRO A 38 19.63 22.92 14.57
N TRP A 39 19.87 22.51 15.82
CA TRP A 39 20.17 21.11 16.14
C TRP A 39 18.93 20.20 16.11
N ILE A 40 17.71 20.77 16.06
CA ILE A 40 16.44 20.03 16.06
C ILE A 40 16.04 19.59 14.65
N ASP A 41 16.48 20.29 13.61
CA ASP A 41 16.03 20.06 12.23
C ASP A 41 16.37 18.65 11.74
N LEU A 42 17.61 18.20 11.93
CA LEU A 42 18.03 16.85 11.54
C LEU A 42 17.29 15.75 12.33
N PRO A 43 17.14 15.83 13.66
CA PRO A 43 16.26 14.92 14.41
C PRO A 43 14.81 14.87 13.92
N ARG A 44 14.19 16.03 13.60
CA ARG A 44 12.83 16.09 13.04
C ARG A 44 12.73 15.36 11.71
N GLU A 45 13.62 15.68 10.79
CA GLU A 45 13.70 15.05 9.48
C GLU A 45 13.89 13.52 9.60
N ASN A 46 14.79 13.07 10.48
CA ASN A 46 15.01 11.65 10.72
C ASN A 46 13.78 10.95 11.30
N ALA A 47 13.05 11.59 12.22
CA ALA A 47 11.83 11.05 12.80
C ALA A 47 10.73 10.92 11.74
N ARG A 48 10.51 11.98 10.95
CA ARG A 48 9.53 12.01 9.85
C ARG A 48 9.83 10.94 8.81
N ARG A 49 11.10 10.83 8.39
CA ARG A 49 11.55 9.80 7.44
C ARG A 49 11.27 8.39 7.93
N ARG A 50 11.60 8.08 9.19
CA ARG A 50 11.32 6.76 9.78
C ARG A 50 9.83 6.48 9.87
N TYR A 51 9.04 7.48 10.25
CA TYR A 51 7.59 7.38 10.28
C TYR A 51 7.03 7.08 8.88
N HIS A 52 7.48 7.77 7.84
CA HIS A 52 7.07 7.51 6.46
C HIS A 52 7.45 6.09 6.01
N GLN A 53 8.67 5.64 6.27
CA GLN A 53 9.13 4.28 5.95
C GLN A 53 8.25 3.20 6.60
N VAL A 54 7.84 3.42 7.85
CA VAL A 54 6.93 2.48 8.54
C VAL A 54 5.55 2.47 7.89
N LEU A 55 4.98 3.63 7.55
CA LEU A 55 3.69 3.69 6.87
C LEU A 55 3.72 3.03 5.49
N GLU A 56 4.77 3.25 4.69
CA GLU A 56 4.94 2.59 3.39
C GLU A 56 5.01 1.07 3.54
N THR A 57 5.76 0.60 4.55
CA THR A 57 5.91 -0.82 4.85
C THR A 57 4.56 -1.43 5.25
N LEU A 58 3.79 -0.74 6.11
CA LEU A 58 2.46 -1.18 6.52
C LEU A 58 1.46 -1.17 5.37
N ALA A 59 1.47 -0.14 4.52
CA ALA A 59 0.60 -0.06 3.35
C ALA A 59 0.83 -1.25 2.40
N ARG A 60 2.09 -1.52 2.06
CA ARG A 60 2.47 -2.63 1.19
C ARG A 60 2.17 -4.00 1.84
N PHE A 61 2.45 -4.15 3.14
CA PHE A 61 2.14 -5.36 3.90
C PHE A 61 0.63 -5.65 3.87
N HIS A 62 -0.20 -4.69 4.27
CA HIS A 62 -1.65 -4.88 4.29
C HIS A 62 -2.23 -5.12 2.90
N ALA A 63 -1.76 -4.42 1.88
CA ALA A 63 -2.17 -4.65 0.49
C ALA A 63 -1.87 -6.09 0.05
N TYR A 64 -0.65 -6.57 0.35
CA TYR A 64 -0.23 -7.94 0.03
C TYR A 64 -1.13 -9.01 0.66
N TYR A 65 -1.58 -8.79 1.91
CA TYR A 65 -2.50 -9.69 2.60
C TYR A 65 -3.99 -9.41 2.31
N GLY A 66 -4.30 -8.53 1.35
CA GLY A 66 -5.69 -8.20 0.98
C GLY A 66 -6.45 -7.38 2.02
N MET A 67 -5.77 -6.83 3.02
CA MET A 67 -6.33 -5.95 4.06
C MET A 67 -6.42 -4.51 3.54
N TYR A 68 -7.18 -4.31 2.46
CA TYR A 68 -7.15 -3.07 1.67
C TYR A 68 -7.50 -1.82 2.46
N GLU A 69 -8.43 -1.88 3.41
CA GLU A 69 -8.78 -0.73 4.25
C GLU A 69 -7.60 -0.23 5.09
N ARG A 70 -6.87 -1.16 5.72
CA ARG A 70 -5.67 -0.84 6.53
C ARG A 70 -4.52 -0.35 5.65
N ALA A 71 -4.41 -0.91 4.44
CA ALA A 71 -3.44 -0.45 3.45
C ALA A 71 -3.70 1.00 3.03
N LEU A 72 -4.96 1.33 2.75
CA LEU A 72 -5.41 2.67 2.42
C LEU A 72 -5.19 3.63 3.59
N GLU A 73 -5.52 3.24 4.82
CA GLU A 73 -5.29 4.07 6.00
C GLU A 73 -3.81 4.48 6.12
N ALA A 74 -2.88 3.53 5.98
CA ALA A 74 -1.45 3.83 6.06
C ALA A 74 -0.96 4.71 4.90
N ALA A 75 -1.42 4.43 3.67
CA ALA A 75 -1.01 5.19 2.48
C ALA A 75 -1.61 6.60 2.44
N LEU A 76 -2.85 6.79 2.89
CA LEU A 76 -3.48 8.12 2.94
C LEU A 76 -2.81 9.02 3.98
N ARG A 77 -2.38 8.47 5.12
CA ARG A 77 -1.58 9.22 6.11
C ARG A 77 -0.26 9.75 5.54
N LEU A 78 0.35 9.06 4.57
CA LEU A 78 1.53 9.59 3.87
C LEU A 78 1.17 10.78 2.98
N LEU A 79 0.02 10.74 2.31
CA LEU A 79 -0.46 11.84 1.46
C LEU A 79 -0.95 13.05 2.26
N ASP A 80 -1.43 12.83 3.50
CA ASP A 80 -1.76 13.93 4.40
C ASP A 80 -0.51 14.73 4.82
N GLU A 81 0.65 14.06 4.92
CA GLU A 81 1.94 14.70 5.24
C GLU A 81 2.62 15.29 4.00
N ASP A 82 2.56 14.60 2.86
CA ASP A 82 3.13 15.04 1.60
C ASP A 82 2.20 14.69 0.42
N PRO A 83 1.31 15.63 0.01
CA PRO A 83 0.38 15.45 -1.10
C PRO A 83 1.05 15.32 -2.47
N LEU A 84 2.35 15.61 -2.59
CA LEU A 84 3.06 15.59 -3.88
C LEU A 84 3.72 14.24 -4.17
N ARG A 85 3.58 13.27 -3.26
CA ARG A 85 4.10 11.92 -3.43
C ARG A 85 3.31 11.10 -4.43
N GLU A 86 3.67 11.28 -5.68
CA GLU A 86 3.06 10.57 -6.80
C GLU A 86 3.18 9.04 -6.70
N ASP A 87 4.28 8.53 -6.16
CA ASP A 87 4.49 7.11 -5.90
C ASP A 87 3.45 6.53 -4.90
N VAL A 88 3.11 7.30 -3.87
CA VAL A 88 2.08 6.94 -2.88
C VAL A 88 0.69 7.03 -3.52
N HIS A 89 0.42 8.06 -4.34
CA HIS A 89 -0.82 8.12 -5.13
C HIS A 89 -1.00 6.88 -6.01
N ARG A 90 0.05 6.45 -6.73
CA ARG A 90 0.04 5.20 -7.51
C ARG A 90 -0.25 3.99 -6.63
N HIS A 91 0.31 3.92 -5.43
CA HIS A 91 0.06 2.80 -4.53
C HIS A 91 -1.42 2.76 -4.10
N VAL A 92 -2.02 3.88 -3.72
CA VAL A 92 -3.46 4.00 -3.41
C VAL A 92 -4.32 3.59 -4.61
N MET A 93 -3.96 4.02 -5.82
CA MET A 93 -4.64 3.60 -7.06
C MET A 93 -4.61 2.08 -7.23
N ARG A 94 -3.43 1.45 -7.06
CA ARG A 94 -3.28 -0.02 -7.14
C ARG A 94 -4.14 -0.73 -6.11
N ILE A 95 -4.13 -0.27 -4.85
CA ILE A 95 -4.96 -0.85 -3.78
C ILE A 95 -6.45 -0.78 -4.16
N HIS A 96 -6.94 0.35 -4.69
CA HIS A 96 -8.32 0.45 -5.14
C HIS A 96 -8.65 -0.49 -6.30
N LEU A 97 -7.75 -0.68 -7.27
CA LEU A 97 -7.95 -1.61 -8.38
C LEU A 97 -7.96 -3.07 -7.91
N GLU A 98 -7.04 -3.42 -7.01
CA GLU A 98 -6.98 -4.72 -6.32
C GLU A 98 -8.21 -4.97 -5.44
N ALA A 99 -8.85 -3.92 -4.90
CA ALA A 99 -10.12 -4.00 -4.17
C ALA A 99 -11.36 -3.97 -5.10
N GLY A 100 -11.19 -3.68 -6.40
CA GLY A 100 -12.28 -3.64 -7.39
C GLY A 100 -12.97 -2.28 -7.50
N HIS A 101 -12.47 -1.29 -6.75
CA HIS A 101 -12.98 0.07 -6.71
C HIS A 101 -12.35 0.96 -7.79
N ARG A 102 -12.53 0.58 -9.07
CA ARG A 102 -11.99 1.30 -10.24
C ARG A 102 -12.28 2.81 -10.22
N THR A 103 -13.51 3.21 -9.89
CA THR A 103 -13.91 4.63 -9.83
C THR A 103 -13.10 5.39 -8.77
N LEU A 104 -12.78 4.75 -7.63
CA LEU A 104 -11.96 5.37 -6.60
C LEU A 104 -10.49 5.51 -7.05
N ALA A 105 -9.96 4.52 -7.76
CA ALA A 105 -8.62 4.62 -8.36
C ALA A 105 -8.51 5.80 -9.34
N LEU A 106 -9.51 5.98 -10.22
CA LEU A 106 -9.52 7.11 -11.15
C LEU A 106 -9.70 8.45 -10.45
N ARG A 107 -10.51 8.53 -9.38
CA ARG A 107 -10.58 9.74 -8.54
C ARG A 107 -9.24 10.05 -7.88
N GLN A 108 -8.50 9.03 -7.44
CA GLN A 108 -7.18 9.23 -6.84
C GLN A 108 -6.16 9.75 -7.85
N PHE A 109 -6.21 9.29 -9.10
CA PHE A 109 -5.42 9.87 -10.19
C PHE A 109 -5.70 11.36 -10.38
N GLU A 110 -6.98 11.75 -10.39
CA GLU A 110 -7.35 13.16 -10.55
C GLU A 110 -6.83 14.03 -9.39
N ARG A 111 -6.88 13.52 -8.15
CA ARG A 111 -6.28 14.20 -6.99
C ARG A 111 -4.77 14.38 -7.13
N CYS A 112 -4.06 13.34 -7.58
CA CYS A 112 -2.62 13.41 -7.83
C CYS A 112 -2.30 14.49 -8.88
N ARG A 113 -3.05 14.48 -9.99
CA ARG A 113 -2.89 15.46 -11.06
C ARG A 113 -3.16 16.89 -10.59
N GLU A 114 -4.20 17.07 -9.77
CA GLU A 114 -4.53 18.38 -9.21
C GLU A 114 -3.43 18.89 -8.28
N ALA A 115 -2.94 18.05 -7.35
CA ALA A 115 -1.88 18.43 -6.41
C ALA A 115 -0.57 18.80 -7.12
N LEU A 116 -0.13 17.99 -8.09
CA LEU A 116 1.08 18.27 -8.87
C LEU A 116 0.95 19.54 -9.72
N ARG A 117 -0.24 19.75 -10.31
CA ARG A 117 -0.47 20.94 -11.14
C ARG A 117 -0.55 22.21 -10.29
N SER A 118 -1.17 22.17 -9.11
CA SER A 118 -1.34 23.36 -8.26
C SER A 118 -0.02 23.80 -7.63
N GLU A 119 0.79 22.86 -7.13
CA GLU A 119 2.01 23.20 -6.39
C GLU A 119 3.25 23.30 -7.28
N LEU A 120 3.34 22.47 -8.34
CA LEU A 120 4.56 22.37 -9.18
C LEU A 120 4.33 22.77 -10.64
N GLY A 121 3.08 23.00 -11.07
CA GLY A 121 2.75 23.22 -12.48
C GLY A 121 3.08 22.02 -13.38
N ALA A 122 3.22 20.83 -12.78
CA ALA A 122 3.65 19.61 -13.46
C ALA A 122 2.46 18.70 -13.77
N GLU A 123 2.63 17.84 -14.78
CA GLU A 123 1.71 16.72 -15.05
C GLU A 123 2.23 15.43 -14.40
N PRO A 124 1.34 14.48 -14.06
CA PRO A 124 1.75 13.19 -13.55
C PRO A 124 2.74 12.46 -14.48
N GLU A 125 3.66 11.74 -13.87
CA GLU A 125 4.58 10.81 -14.51
C GLU A 125 3.85 9.83 -15.44
N GLU A 126 4.58 9.38 -16.46
CA GLU A 126 4.08 8.42 -17.44
C GLU A 126 3.56 7.13 -16.81
N GLU A 127 4.22 6.61 -15.76
CA GLU A 127 3.77 5.40 -15.05
C GLU A 127 2.37 5.59 -14.44
N THR A 128 2.10 6.76 -13.86
CA THR A 128 0.82 7.10 -13.23
C THR A 128 -0.28 7.28 -14.26
N ARG A 129 0.03 7.96 -15.38
CA ARG A 129 -0.89 8.11 -16.51
C ARG A 129 -1.24 6.76 -17.15
N ARG A 130 -0.26 5.86 -17.30
CA ARG A 130 -0.50 4.49 -17.78
C ARG A 130 -1.42 3.72 -16.86
N LEU A 131 -1.17 3.74 -15.55
CA LEU A 131 -2.04 3.07 -14.58
C LEU A 131 -3.49 3.57 -14.67
N ALA A 132 -3.69 4.88 -14.87
CA ALA A 132 -5.03 5.44 -15.07
C ALA A 132 -5.65 5.03 -16.42
N ALA A 133 -4.85 4.94 -17.49
CA ALA A 133 -5.30 4.48 -18.79
C ALA A 133 -5.74 3.00 -18.76
N ASP A 134 -4.93 2.15 -18.12
CA ASP A 134 -5.24 0.72 -17.92
C ASP A 134 -6.50 0.55 -17.07
N ALA A 135 -6.63 1.34 -16.01
CA ALA A 135 -7.85 1.37 -15.23
C ALA A 135 -9.06 1.78 -16.08
N ARG A 136 -8.92 2.68 -17.07
CA ARG A 136 -10.03 3.07 -17.96
C ARG A 136 -10.39 1.99 -18.97
N SER A 137 -9.44 1.20 -19.46
CA SER A 137 -9.68 0.17 -20.47
C SER A 137 -10.14 -1.17 -19.90
N SER A 138 -9.84 -1.45 -18.62
CA SER A 138 -10.20 -2.72 -17.99
C SER A 138 -11.72 -2.86 -17.80
N PRO A 139 -12.33 -4.03 -18.11
CA PRO A 139 -13.74 -4.29 -17.84
C PRO A 139 -14.04 -4.12 -16.33
N PRO A 140 -15.28 -3.73 -15.96
CA PRO A 140 -15.65 -3.59 -14.56
C PRO A 140 -15.33 -4.89 -13.84
N SER A 141 -14.48 -4.82 -12.83
CA SER A 141 -14.11 -6.03 -12.11
C SER A 141 -15.31 -6.51 -11.29
N PRO A 142 -15.54 -7.83 -11.18
CA PRO A 142 -16.56 -8.38 -10.30
C PRO A 142 -16.46 -7.76 -8.90
N GLY A 143 -17.60 -7.52 -8.26
CA GLY A 143 -17.68 -6.78 -7.00
C GLY A 143 -16.94 -7.47 -5.84
N PRO A 144 -16.81 -6.81 -4.67
CA PRO A 144 -16.14 -7.37 -3.50
C PRO A 144 -16.62 -8.78 -3.14
N THR A 145 -17.93 -9.03 -3.21
CA THR A 145 -18.56 -10.32 -2.93
C THR A 145 -18.10 -11.44 -3.87
N GLU A 146 -18.14 -11.21 -5.18
CA GLU A 146 -17.75 -12.21 -6.20
C GLU A 146 -16.23 -12.52 -6.15
N ARG A 147 -15.41 -11.56 -5.69
CA ARG A 147 -13.96 -11.73 -5.51
C ARG A 147 -13.58 -12.35 -4.18
N GLU A 148 -14.39 -12.16 -3.13
CA GLU A 148 -14.24 -12.85 -1.85
C GLU A 148 -14.56 -14.33 -2.01
N ASP A 149 -15.62 -14.64 -2.75
CA ASP A 149 -15.98 -16.02 -3.11
C ASP A 149 -14.85 -16.70 -3.88
N GLY A 150 -14.30 -16.06 -4.92
CA GLY A 150 -13.15 -16.59 -5.65
C GLY A 150 -11.86 -16.71 -4.80
N ARG A 151 -11.63 -15.80 -3.84
CA ARG A 151 -10.47 -15.89 -2.93
C ARG A 151 -10.60 -17.02 -1.91
N LEU A 152 -11.80 -17.27 -1.41
CA LEU A 152 -12.09 -18.41 -0.55
C LEU A 152 -11.91 -19.72 -1.31
N GLU A 153 -12.41 -19.82 -2.54
CA GLU A 153 -12.19 -20.98 -3.41
C GLU A 153 -10.70 -21.23 -3.66
N ASP A 154 -9.93 -20.20 -4.04
CA ASP A 154 -8.48 -20.31 -4.26
C ASP A 154 -7.71 -20.74 -3.00
N ALA A 155 -8.12 -20.26 -1.83
CA ALA A 155 -7.51 -20.62 -0.54
C ALA A 155 -7.81 -22.06 -0.14
N VAL A 156 -9.04 -22.52 -0.35
CA VAL A 156 -9.47 -23.91 -0.13
C VAL A 156 -8.67 -24.84 -1.06
N GLU A 157 -8.58 -24.53 -2.34
CA GLU A 157 -7.86 -25.36 -3.32
C GLU A 157 -6.35 -25.46 -3.00
N ARG A 158 -5.75 -24.43 -2.40
CA ARG A 158 -4.37 -24.47 -1.88
C ARG A 158 -4.23 -25.37 -0.65
N LEU A 159 -5.18 -25.33 0.26
CA LEU A 159 -5.19 -26.19 1.45
C LEU A 159 -5.36 -27.66 1.06
N GLU A 160 -6.28 -27.97 0.16
CA GLU A 160 -6.51 -29.31 -0.36
C GLU A 160 -5.24 -29.89 -1.00
N ARG A 161 -4.57 -29.13 -1.87
CA ARG A 161 -3.29 -29.53 -2.46
C ARG A 161 -2.19 -29.77 -1.41
N CYS A 162 -2.23 -29.05 -0.30
CA CYS A 162 -1.28 -29.19 0.78
C CYS A 162 -1.55 -30.44 1.61
N ILE A 163 -2.82 -30.73 1.92
CA ILE A 163 -3.26 -31.95 2.60
C ILE A 163 -2.89 -33.18 1.76
N ASP A 164 -3.24 -33.21 0.47
CA ASP A 164 -2.88 -34.29 -0.46
C ASP A 164 -1.37 -34.55 -0.53
N ARG A 165 -0.56 -33.49 -0.39
CA ARG A 165 0.90 -33.62 -0.39
C ARG A 165 1.39 -34.24 0.92
N LEU A 166 0.82 -33.85 2.06
CA LEU A 166 1.16 -34.41 3.37
C LEU A 166 0.75 -35.88 3.48
N GLU A 167 -0.44 -36.24 3.00
CA GLU A 167 -0.92 -37.62 2.97
C GLU A 167 0.02 -38.51 2.14
N ARG A 168 0.44 -38.05 0.95
CA ARG A 168 1.42 -38.77 0.12
C ARG A 168 2.79 -38.95 0.77
N LEU A 169 3.21 -38.04 1.65
CA LEU A 169 4.46 -38.16 2.40
C LEU A 169 4.33 -39.12 3.58
N LEU A 170 3.16 -39.15 4.23
CA LEU A 170 2.88 -40.04 5.34
C LEU A 170 2.62 -41.49 4.89
N SER A 171 2.02 -41.71 3.72
CA SER A 171 1.80 -43.05 3.15
C SER A 171 3.04 -43.69 2.51
N ARG A 172 4.19 -42.99 2.48
CA ARG A 172 5.49 -43.51 1.98
C ARG A 172 6.44 -43.94 3.10
N ARG A 173 5.98 -43.98 4.35
CA ARG A 173 6.67 -44.56 5.50
C ARG A 173 6.06 -45.92 5.83
#